data_AF-A0A973H0X0-F1
#
_entry.id   AF-A0A973H0X0-F1
#
_cell.length_a   1.000
_cell.length_b   1.000
_cell.length_c   1.000
_cell.angle_alpha   90.00
_cell.angle_beta   90.00
_cell.angle_gamma   90.00
#
_symmetry.space_group_name_H-M   'P 1'
#
loop_
_entity.id
_entity.type
_entity.pdbx_description
1 polymer ?
#
loop_
_entity_poly.entity_id
_entity_poly.type
_entity_poly.pdbx_seq_one_letter_code
_entity_poly.pdbx_strand_id
1 'polypeptide(L)'
;MRPFRVDIPEDDLRDLHRRLDATRWPDELPGAGWERGVPLGYLKELADHWRHRFDWRAAEAELNRHPQFVDEIDGADVHFLHVRSPEPGAVPLLLTHGWPGSVAEFLDVIGPLTDPRAHGGDPADAFHLVIPSIPGFGFSGHT
;
A
#
# COMPACT_ATOMS: atom_id res chain seq x y z
N MET A 1 13.29 -14.78 -7.93
CA MET A 1 12.06 -13.98 -8.07
C MET A 1 10.86 -14.89 -8.20
N ARG A 2 10.05 -15.03 -7.15
CA ARG A 2 8.81 -15.81 -7.16
C ARG A 2 7.63 -14.86 -7.38
N PRO A 3 6.67 -15.15 -8.30
CA PRO A 3 5.45 -14.35 -8.42
C PRO A 3 4.70 -14.29 -7.09
N PHE A 4 4.19 -13.11 -6.76
CA PHE A 4 3.42 -12.84 -5.56
C PHE A 4 2.06 -12.23 -5.93
N ARG A 5 1.05 -12.55 -5.14
CA ARG A 5 -0.28 -11.96 -5.23
C ARG A 5 -0.80 -11.76 -3.81
N VAL A 6 -1.34 -10.58 -3.54
CA VAL A 6 -2.02 -10.31 -2.28
C VAL A 6 -3.32 -11.12 -2.26
N ASP A 7 -3.47 -11.97 -1.24
CA ASP A 7 -4.64 -12.82 -1.05
C ASP A 7 -4.91 -12.97 0.45
N ILE A 8 -5.64 -12.02 1.02
CA ILE A 8 -5.94 -12.00 2.45
C ILE A 8 -7.12 -12.94 2.74
N PRO A 9 -6.96 -13.91 3.66
CA PRO A 9 -8.04 -14.81 4.06
C PRO A 9 -9.28 -14.06 4.54
N GLU A 10 -10.47 -14.56 4.19
CA GLU A 10 -11.74 -13.98 4.66
C GLU A 10 -11.86 -13.98 6.19
N ASP A 11 -11.23 -14.95 6.85
CA ASP A 11 -11.18 -15.07 8.31
C ASP A 11 -10.48 -13.87 8.96
N ASP A 12 -9.45 -13.32 8.31
CA ASP A 12 -8.73 -12.15 8.81
C ASP A 12 -9.60 -10.89 8.69
N LEU A 13 -10.38 -10.76 7.60
CA LEU A 13 -11.34 -9.66 7.43
C LEU A 13 -12.49 -9.75 8.44
N ARG A 14 -12.98 -10.96 8.71
CA ARG A 14 -13.99 -11.20 9.75
C ARG A 14 -13.45 -10.86 11.14
N ASP A 15 -12.21 -11.22 11.43
CA ASP A 15 -11.56 -10.87 12.70
C ASP A 15 -11.38 -9.36 12.85
N LEU A 16 -10.95 -8.67 11.79
CA LEU A 16 -10.87 -7.20 11.75
C LEU A 16 -12.22 -6.56 12.08
N HIS A 17 -13.30 -6.95 11.39
CA HIS A 17 -14.64 -6.41 11.62
C HIS A 17 -15.12 -6.66 13.06
N ARG A 18 -14.89 -7.87 13.59
CA ARG A 18 -15.23 -8.20 14.97
C ARG A 18 -14.51 -7.31 15.98
N ARG A 19 -13.24 -6.97 15.75
CA ARG A 19 -12.45 -6.09 16.63
C ARG A 19 -12.94 -4.65 16.55
N LEU A 20 -13.24 -4.15 15.35
CA LEU A 20 -13.83 -2.83 15.16
C LEU A 20 -15.16 -2.69 15.92
N ASP A 21 -16.05 -3.69 15.80
CA ASP A 21 -17.35 -3.71 16.49
C ASP A 21 -17.21 -3.75 18.02
N ALA A 22 -16.13 -4.35 18.55
CA ALA A 22 -15.87 -4.49 19.97
C ALA A 22 -15.00 -3.36 20.56
N THR A 23 -14.80 -2.26 19.83
CA THR A 23 -13.88 -1.18 20.26
C THR A 23 -14.34 -0.53 21.56
N ARG A 24 -13.49 -0.57 22.59
CA ARG A 24 -13.66 0.22 23.81
C ARG A 24 -12.94 1.56 23.66
N TRP A 25 -13.72 2.60 23.41
CA TRP A 25 -13.22 3.96 23.21
C TRP A 25 -12.69 4.59 24.51
N PRO A 26 -11.59 5.37 24.46
CA PRO A 26 -11.14 6.17 25.59
C PRO A 26 -12.00 7.43 25.77
N ASP A 27 -11.86 8.08 26.92
CA ASP A 27 -12.38 9.43 27.15
C ASP A 27 -11.52 10.48 26.44
N GLU A 28 -12.11 11.64 26.13
CA GLU A 28 -11.44 12.77 25.49
C GLU A 28 -11.61 14.06 26.30
N LEU A 29 -10.57 14.88 26.36
CA LEU A 29 -10.63 16.22 26.95
C LEU A 29 -11.33 17.19 25.98
N PRO A 30 -12.42 17.85 26.39
CA PRO A 30 -13.12 18.79 25.52
C PRO A 30 -12.21 19.91 25.00
N GLY A 31 -12.29 20.19 23.70
CA GLY A 31 -11.61 21.33 23.07
C GLY A 31 -10.12 21.15 22.75
N ALA A 32 -9.54 19.97 22.96
CA ALA A 32 -8.11 19.73 22.69
C ALA A 32 -7.77 19.62 21.18
N GLY A 33 -8.76 19.40 20.31
CA GLY A 33 -8.55 19.23 18.87
C GLY A 33 -7.47 18.18 18.58
N TRP A 34 -6.53 18.51 17.68
CA TRP A 34 -5.42 17.64 17.30
C TRP A 34 -4.16 17.79 18.16
N GLU A 35 -4.15 18.71 19.14
CA GLU A 35 -2.94 19.06 19.90
C GLU A 35 -2.38 17.90 20.74
N ARG A 36 -3.19 16.86 21.00
CA ARG A 36 -2.82 15.71 21.84
C ARG A 36 -2.98 14.36 21.13
N GLY A 37 -3.03 14.38 19.80
CA GLY A 37 -3.23 13.19 18.98
C GLY A 37 -4.55 13.25 18.21
N VAL A 38 -5.00 12.08 17.74
CA VAL A 38 -6.20 11.98 16.89
C VAL A 38 -7.46 12.29 17.70
N PRO A 39 -8.31 13.24 17.29
CA PRO A 39 -9.57 13.53 17.94
C PRO A 39 -10.50 12.31 17.95
N LEU A 40 -11.19 12.07 19.06
CA LEU A 40 -12.04 10.90 19.25
C LEU A 40 -13.20 10.86 18.25
N GLY A 41 -13.81 12.01 17.98
CA GLY A 41 -14.89 12.12 16.99
C GLY A 41 -14.43 11.70 15.59
N TYR A 42 -13.28 12.23 15.15
CA TYR A 42 -12.70 11.88 13.86
C TYR A 42 -12.36 10.38 13.76
N LEU A 43 -11.71 9.82 14.79
CA LEU A 43 -11.32 8.40 14.77
C LEU A 43 -12.53 7.46 14.79
N LYS A 44 -13.61 7.83 15.49
CA LYS A 44 -14.87 7.08 15.48
C LYS A 44 -15.51 7.08 14.09
N GLU A 45 -15.55 8.24 13.42
CA GLU A 45 -16.07 8.34 12.05
C GLU A 45 -15.22 7.55 11.05
N LEU A 46 -13.89 7.60 11.18
CA LEU A 46 -12.99 6.82 10.34
C LEU A 46 -13.14 5.31 10.57
N ALA A 47 -13.27 4.88 11.83
CA ALA A 47 -13.49 3.47 12.18
C ALA A 47 -14.85 2.96 11.69
N ASP A 48 -15.90 3.79 11.76
CA ASP A 48 -17.23 3.50 11.19
C ASP A 48 -17.16 3.29 9.68
N HIS A 49 -16.48 4.21 8.97
CA HIS A 49 -16.24 4.07 7.54
C HIS A 49 -15.46 2.78 7.22
N TRP A 50 -14.40 2.50 7.97
CA TRP A 50 -13.60 1.28 7.77
C TRP A 50 -14.44 0.03 7.96
N ARG A 51 -15.28 -0.01 9.01
CA ARG A 51 -16.12 -1.15 9.33
C ARG A 51 -17.24 -1.40 8.31
N HIS A 52 -17.81 -0.34 7.75
CA HIS A 52 -19.08 -0.44 7.02
C HIS A 52 -19.02 -0.07 5.53
N ARG A 53 -17.95 0.60 5.08
CA ARG A 53 -17.88 1.19 3.73
C ARG A 53 -16.58 0.91 2.99
N PHE A 54 -15.46 0.77 3.71
CA PHE A 54 -14.19 0.46 3.08
C PHE A 54 -14.21 -0.95 2.49
N ASP A 55 -13.85 -1.06 1.22
CA ASP A 55 -13.80 -2.33 0.49
C ASP A 55 -12.35 -2.79 0.35
N TRP A 56 -11.93 -3.71 1.21
CA TRP A 56 -10.60 -4.32 1.12
C TRP A 56 -10.41 -5.08 -0.19
N ARG A 57 -11.43 -5.74 -0.72
CA ARG A 57 -11.30 -6.55 -1.94
C ARG A 57 -11.08 -5.67 -3.16
N ALA A 58 -11.64 -4.47 -3.18
CA ALA A 58 -11.32 -3.47 -4.20
C ALA A 58 -9.86 -2.99 -4.09
N ALA A 59 -9.37 -2.69 -2.88
CA ALA A 59 -7.97 -2.27 -2.67
C ALA A 59 -6.97 -3.40 -3.01
N GLU A 60 -7.28 -4.63 -2.62
CA GLU A 60 -6.53 -5.84 -2.95
C GLU A 60 -6.49 -6.09 -4.46
N ALA A 61 -7.61 -5.90 -5.15
CA ALA A 61 -7.67 -6.00 -6.60
C ALA A 61 -6.79 -4.94 -7.26
N GLU A 62 -6.80 -3.69 -6.78
CA GLU A 62 -5.98 -2.60 -7.32
C GLU A 62 -4.48 -2.89 -7.16
N LEU A 63 -4.02 -3.28 -5.96
CA LEU A 63 -2.63 -3.71 -5.73
C LEU A 63 -2.22 -4.82 -6.72
N ASN A 64 -3.10 -5.79 -6.91
CA ASN A 64 -2.89 -6.94 -7.78
C ASN A 64 -2.98 -6.65 -9.28
N ARG A 65 -3.27 -5.41 -9.70
CA ARG A 65 -3.14 -5.00 -11.11
C ARG A 65 -1.69 -4.89 -11.55
N HIS A 66 -0.77 -4.77 -10.60
CA HIS A 66 0.66 -4.66 -10.86
C HIS A 66 1.38 -5.99 -10.61
N PRO A 67 2.38 -6.35 -11.46
CA PRO A 67 3.22 -7.51 -11.22
C PRO A 67 4.00 -7.37 -9.91
N GLN A 68 3.81 -8.33 -9.01
CA GLN A 68 4.45 -8.39 -7.70
C GLN A 68 5.27 -9.67 -7.57
N PHE A 69 6.35 -9.59 -6.80
CA PHE A 69 7.27 -10.69 -6.58
C PHE A 69 7.80 -10.68 -5.15
N VAL A 70 8.27 -11.84 -4.70
CA VAL A 70 9.08 -12.01 -3.49
C VAL A 70 10.36 -12.75 -3.85
N ASP A 71 11.48 -12.35 -3.27
CA ASP A 71 12.75 -13.08 -3.33
C ASP A 71 13.49 -13.03 -1.99
N GLU A 72 14.38 -13.97 -1.76
CA GLU A 72 15.26 -13.95 -0.57
C GLU A 72 16.52 -13.14 -0.89
N ILE A 73 16.81 -12.11 -0.08
CA ILE A 73 18.00 -11.26 -0.19
C ILE A 73 18.63 -11.16 1.19
N ASP A 74 19.89 -11.57 1.31
CA ASP A 74 20.65 -11.57 2.57
C ASP A 74 19.92 -12.25 3.74
N GLY A 75 19.16 -13.31 3.44
CA GLY A 75 18.40 -14.10 4.43
C GLY A 75 17.04 -13.51 4.83
N ALA A 76 16.58 -12.45 4.16
CA ALA A 76 15.25 -11.88 4.36
C ALA A 76 14.40 -11.99 3.08
N ASP A 77 13.11 -12.30 3.24
CA ASP A 77 12.15 -12.16 2.14
C ASP A 77 11.93 -10.67 1.83
N VAL A 78 12.04 -10.31 0.55
CA VAL A 78 11.80 -8.95 0.05
C VAL A 78 10.69 -9.01 -0.99
N HIS A 79 9.54 -8.45 -0.64
CA HIS A 79 8.44 -8.18 -1.57
C HIS A 79 8.71 -6.91 -2.40
N PHE A 80 8.36 -6.93 -3.68
CA PHE A 80 8.42 -5.75 -4.55
C PHE A 80 7.47 -5.82 -5.74
N LEU A 81 7.00 -4.66 -6.19
CA LEU A 81 6.40 -4.51 -7.52
C LEU A 81 7.52 -4.30 -8.54
N HIS A 82 7.35 -4.88 -9.74
CA HIS A 82 8.24 -4.63 -10.87
C HIS A 82 7.41 -4.35 -12.12
N VAL A 83 7.39 -3.09 -12.53
CA VAL A 83 6.54 -2.61 -13.64
C VAL A 83 7.43 -2.12 -14.78
N ARG A 84 7.35 -2.83 -15.91
CA ARG A 84 8.14 -2.51 -17.10
C ARG A 84 7.39 -1.50 -17.97
N SER A 85 7.99 -0.34 -18.21
CA SER A 85 7.59 0.54 -19.32
C SER A 85 7.52 -0.18 -20.68
N PRO A 86 6.57 0.17 -21.55
CA PRO A 86 6.59 -0.22 -22.96
C PRO A 86 7.73 0.43 -23.76
N GLU A 87 8.34 1.50 -23.27
CA GLU A 87 9.44 2.20 -23.93
C GLU A 87 10.77 1.46 -23.64
N PRO A 88 11.48 0.92 -24.66
CA PRO A 88 12.67 0.09 -24.44
C PRO A 88 13.85 0.83 -23.80
N GLY A 89 13.89 2.17 -23.95
CA GLY A 89 14.93 3.04 -23.41
C GLY A 89 14.63 3.61 -22.03
N ALA A 90 13.54 3.17 -21.38
CA ALA A 90 13.11 3.69 -20.09
C ALA A 90 14.18 3.51 -18.99
N VAL A 91 14.34 4.54 -18.16
CA VAL A 91 15.36 4.54 -17.10
C VAL A 91 14.89 3.65 -15.93
N PRO A 92 15.71 2.70 -15.43
CA PRO A 92 15.36 1.97 -14.21
C PRO A 92 15.33 2.90 -12.99
N LEU A 93 14.26 2.86 -12.21
CA LEU A 93 14.07 3.66 -11.00
C LEU A 93 13.54 2.80 -9.85
N LEU A 94 14.19 2.93 -8.69
CA LEU A 94 13.78 2.30 -7.43
C LEU A 94 13.00 3.31 -6.58
N LEU A 95 11.78 2.97 -6.20
CA LEU A 95 10.92 3.81 -5.34
C LEU A 95 10.72 3.14 -3.99
N THR A 96 11.40 3.66 -2.96
CA THR A 96 11.34 3.11 -1.60
C THR A 96 10.47 4.00 -0.72
N HIS A 97 9.46 3.41 -0.07
CA HIS A 97 8.61 4.12 0.91
C HIS A 97 9.35 4.37 2.24
N GLY A 98 8.74 5.08 3.18
CA GLY A 98 9.25 5.28 4.54
C GLY A 98 8.37 4.62 5.61
N TRP A 99 8.50 5.08 6.86
CA TRP A 99 7.54 4.82 7.94
C TRP A 99 6.69 6.08 8.19
N PRO A 100 5.37 5.98 8.43
CA PRO A 100 4.51 4.78 8.51
C PRO A 100 3.92 4.36 7.15
N GLY A 101 4.74 4.36 6.11
CA GLY A 101 4.34 4.20 4.72
C GLY A 101 4.27 2.77 4.19
N SER A 102 3.91 2.64 2.91
CA SER A 102 3.91 1.37 2.18
C SER A 102 3.99 1.57 0.65
N VAL A 103 4.13 0.48 -0.10
CA VAL A 103 4.13 0.49 -1.58
C VAL A 103 2.84 1.06 -2.18
N ALA A 104 1.74 1.09 -1.42
CA ALA A 104 0.46 1.63 -1.87
C ALA A 104 0.51 3.14 -2.17
N GLU A 105 1.48 3.88 -1.60
CA GLU A 105 1.68 5.31 -1.86
C GLU A 105 1.99 5.62 -3.33
N PHE A 106 2.49 4.62 -4.08
CA PHE A 106 2.98 4.82 -5.44
C PHE A 106 1.98 4.41 -6.52
N LEU A 107 0.82 3.85 -6.17
CA LEU A 107 -0.11 3.27 -7.16
C LEU A 107 -0.51 4.26 -8.25
N ASP A 108 -0.85 5.49 -7.87
CA ASP A 108 -1.28 6.53 -8.82
C ASP A 108 -0.16 7.03 -9.75
N VAL A 109 1.11 6.88 -9.36
CA VAL A 109 2.25 7.34 -10.17
C VAL A 109 2.84 6.24 -11.06
N ILE A 110 2.48 4.97 -10.85
CA ILE A 110 3.01 3.86 -11.67
C ILE A 110 2.68 4.08 -13.15
N GLY A 111 1.42 4.38 -13.48
CA GLY A 111 0.99 4.58 -14.87
C GLY A 111 1.78 5.71 -15.55
N PRO A 112 1.69 6.95 -15.05
CA PRO A 112 2.40 8.10 -15.65
C PRO A 112 3.91 7.93 -15.76
N LEU A 113 4.56 7.28 -14.79
CA LEU A 113 6.01 7.06 -14.83
C LEU A 113 6.41 5.93 -15.79
N THR A 114 5.60 4.88 -15.94
CA THR A 114 5.95 3.75 -16.81
C THR A 114 5.49 3.95 -18.24
N ASP A 115 4.33 4.55 -18.48
CA ASP A 115 3.77 4.82 -19.81
C ASP A 115 3.37 6.31 -19.94
N PRO A 116 4.35 7.23 -19.95
CA PRO A 116 4.06 8.66 -20.08
C PRO A 116 3.27 8.98 -21.35
N ARG A 117 3.46 8.21 -22.44
CA ARG A 117 2.73 8.38 -23.70
C ARG A 117 1.22 8.25 -23.52
N ALA A 118 0.76 7.24 -22.77
CA ALA A 118 -0.67 7.05 -22.47
C ALA A 118 -1.23 8.13 -21.52
N HIS A 119 -0.36 8.86 -20.82
CA HIS A 119 -0.71 9.87 -19.84
C HIS A 119 -0.35 11.32 -20.27
N GLY A 120 -0.01 11.53 -21.54
CA GLY A 120 0.22 12.87 -22.13
C GLY A 120 1.63 13.44 -21.92
N GLY A 121 2.60 12.64 -21.46
CA GLY A 121 4.01 12.98 -21.32
C GLY A 121 4.87 12.55 -22.51
N ASP A 122 6.17 12.88 -22.47
CA ASP A 122 7.15 12.47 -23.46
C ASP A 122 7.56 11.00 -23.24
N PRO A 123 7.47 10.12 -24.25
CA PRO A 123 8.01 8.76 -24.19
C PRO A 123 9.47 8.66 -23.73
N ALA A 124 10.28 9.70 -23.97
CA ALA A 124 11.67 9.74 -23.53
C ALA A 124 11.84 9.84 -22.01
N ASP A 125 10.79 10.26 -21.27
CA ASP A 125 10.78 10.42 -19.82
C ASP A 125 10.29 9.16 -19.08
N ALA A 126 10.20 8.02 -19.76
CA ALA A 126 9.67 6.78 -19.18
C ALA A 126 10.64 6.09 -18.21
N PHE A 127 10.07 5.39 -17.23
CA PHE A 127 10.81 4.59 -16.24
C PHE A 127 10.39 3.12 -16.21
N HIS A 128 11.36 2.22 -15.99
CA HIS A 128 11.05 0.91 -15.43
C HIS A 128 11.06 1.03 -13.91
N LEU A 129 9.98 0.64 -13.24
CA LEU A 129 9.84 0.82 -11.78
C LEU A 129 10.10 -0.48 -11.02
N VAL A 130 10.89 -0.38 -9.95
CA VAL A 130 10.97 -1.38 -8.89
C VAL A 130 10.53 -0.70 -7.58
N ILE A 131 9.55 -1.28 -6.89
CA ILE A 131 8.91 -0.67 -5.72
C ILE A 131 8.90 -1.68 -4.57
N PRO A 132 9.97 -1.76 -3.76
CA PRO A 132 10.08 -2.74 -2.69
C PRO A 132 9.28 -2.34 -1.45
N SER A 133 8.79 -3.36 -0.74
CA SER A 133 8.49 -3.25 0.68
C SER A 133 9.79 -3.38 1.47
N ILE A 134 10.12 -2.39 2.29
CA ILE A 134 11.34 -2.43 3.14
C ILE A 134 11.32 -3.71 4.01
N PRO A 135 12.44 -4.42 4.23
CA PRO A 135 12.48 -5.54 5.17
C PRO A 135 11.85 -5.20 6.53
N GLY A 136 10.96 -6.05 7.04
CA GLY A 136 10.20 -5.77 8.25
C GLY A 136 8.85 -5.06 8.01
N PHE A 137 8.53 -4.68 6.77
CA PHE A 137 7.30 -3.94 6.44
C PHE A 137 6.39 -4.72 5.49
N GLY A 138 5.08 -4.62 5.74
CA GLY A 138 4.03 -5.09 4.83
C GLY A 138 4.26 -6.52 4.37
N PHE A 139 4.30 -6.72 3.05
CA PHE A 139 4.42 -8.04 2.43
C PHE A 139 5.85 -8.61 2.42
N SER A 140 6.88 -7.83 2.80
CA SER A 140 8.21 -8.40 3.10
C SER A 140 8.21 -9.15 4.45
N GLY A 141 7.16 -8.98 5.26
CA GLY A 141 7.01 -9.70 6.52
C GLY A 141 8.00 -9.24 7.59
N HIS A 142 8.01 -9.97 8.71
CA HIS A 142 8.92 -9.72 9.82
C HIS A 142 10.32 -10.27 9.51
N THR A 143 11.35 -9.55 9.90
CA THR A 143 12.74 -10.01 9.94
C THR A 143 13.02 -10.85 11.17
#